data_AF-A0A536KRX0-F1
#
_entry.id   AF-A0A536KRX0-F1
#
_cell.length_a   1.000
_cell.length_b   1.000
_cell.length_c   1.000
_cell.angle_alpha   90.00
_cell.angle_beta   90.00
_cell.angle_gamma   90.00
#
_symmetry.space_group_name_H-M   'P 1'
#
loop_
_entity.id
_entity.type
_entity.pdbx_description
1 polymer ?
#
loop_
_entity_poly.entity_id
_entity_poly.type
_entity_poly.pdbx_seq_one_letter_code
_entity_poly.pdbx_strand_id
1 'polypeptide(L)'
;MTGTVTYSGNPYSVDLTVDSKRRASGTVTATSGTVQVVDDGNTVYMQGKDYFGKLLKFPVFDRWVKYPAAPVANVTMQLTDRSAIAKALEATAGKSVKSKAATASGVRTTALTAPTVTVQVAGSRPVEIDTAAGVQAGPDLSQLNVWLSGYNAAPDVKVPDKFVDSADSNTWPPYFVYSGSPALTFQNCDNSGCTMAAGFTNNGGKGEGSASVHFLVRNAADGSEVAGCDAPFPATDSGATVTVSCRVTYDRTQGGNFQGTLVIHNPTA
;
A
#
# COMPACT_ATOMS: atom_id res chain seq x y z
N MET A 1 -9.35 10.93 -16.82
CA MET A 1 -8.27 11.89 -16.58
C MET A 1 -6.98 11.12 -16.66
N THR A 2 -6.11 11.45 -17.60
CA THR A 2 -4.82 10.79 -17.77
C THR A 2 -3.72 11.84 -17.84
N GLY A 3 -2.51 11.57 -17.37
CA GLY A 3 -1.38 12.49 -17.53
C GLY A 3 -0.42 12.48 -16.35
N THR A 4 0.24 13.60 -16.09
CA THR A 4 1.23 13.74 -15.03
C THR A 4 0.94 14.93 -14.14
N VAL A 5 1.36 14.80 -12.88
CA VAL A 5 1.27 15.82 -11.83
C VAL A 5 2.49 15.77 -10.93
N THR A 6 2.83 16.87 -10.29
CA THR A 6 3.87 16.90 -9.25
C THR A 6 3.23 17.17 -7.89
N TYR A 7 3.49 16.32 -6.91
CA TYR A 7 3.02 16.50 -5.52
C TYR A 7 4.20 16.50 -4.54
N SER A 8 4.32 17.55 -3.74
CA SER A 8 5.44 17.79 -2.83
C SER A 8 6.81 17.57 -3.50
N GLY A 9 6.95 18.07 -4.74
CA GLY A 9 8.17 17.95 -5.55
C GLY A 9 8.40 16.59 -6.22
N ASN A 10 7.52 15.60 -6.04
CA ASN A 10 7.64 14.28 -6.64
C ASN A 10 6.67 14.13 -7.81
N PRO A 11 7.11 13.59 -8.97
CA PRO A 11 6.24 13.37 -10.11
C PRO A 11 5.37 12.11 -9.91
N TYR A 12 4.14 12.18 -10.40
CA TYR A 12 3.18 11.10 -10.47
C TYR A 12 2.57 11.04 -11.87
N SER A 13 2.33 9.83 -12.36
CA SER A 13 1.46 9.62 -13.52
C SER A 13 0.10 9.14 -13.05
N VAL A 14 -0.97 9.62 -13.67
CA VAL A 14 -2.35 9.33 -13.26
C VAL A 14 -3.15 8.81 -14.44
N ASP A 15 -4.00 7.83 -14.18
CA ASP A 15 -5.08 7.37 -15.05
C ASP A 15 -6.30 7.09 -14.19
N LEU A 16 -7.19 8.08 -14.08
CA LEU A 16 -8.32 8.09 -13.17
C LEU A 16 -9.61 8.36 -13.92
N THR A 17 -10.63 7.55 -13.66
CA THR A 17 -12.02 7.94 -13.91
C THR A 17 -12.54 8.66 -12.68
N VAL A 18 -13.14 9.84 -12.86
CA VAL A 18 -13.61 10.69 -11.75
C VAL A 18 -15.01 11.18 -12.07
N ASP A 19 -15.94 11.13 -11.12
CA ASP A 19 -17.31 11.66 -11.30
C ASP A 19 -17.55 13.02 -10.63
N SER A 20 -18.77 13.52 -10.72
CA SER A 20 -19.18 14.79 -10.10
C SER A 20 -19.34 14.72 -8.58
N LYS A 21 -19.39 13.52 -8.00
CA LYS A 21 -19.50 13.28 -6.55
C LYS A 21 -18.13 13.13 -5.89
N ARG A 22 -17.06 13.53 -6.59
CA ARG A 22 -15.65 13.40 -6.16
C ARG A 22 -15.21 11.95 -5.96
N ARG A 23 -15.93 10.98 -6.53
CA ARG A 23 -15.50 9.59 -6.50
C ARG A 23 -14.52 9.33 -7.64
N ALA A 24 -13.58 8.42 -7.42
CA ALA A 24 -12.60 8.06 -8.43
C ALA A 24 -12.21 6.58 -8.38
N SER A 25 -11.78 6.07 -9.53
CA SER A 25 -11.15 4.75 -9.64
C SER A 25 -10.10 4.77 -10.74
N GLY A 26 -9.00 4.06 -10.55
CA GLY A 26 -7.97 3.91 -11.58
C GLY A 26 -6.60 3.70 -10.97
N THR A 27 -5.57 4.29 -11.58
CA THR A 27 -4.18 4.14 -11.15
C THR A 27 -3.48 5.47 -10.92
N VAL A 28 -2.58 5.45 -9.93
CA VAL A 28 -1.59 6.50 -9.71
C VAL A 28 -0.22 5.81 -9.64
N THR A 29 0.70 6.22 -10.50
CA THR A 29 2.07 5.68 -10.55
C THR A 29 3.03 6.67 -9.93
N ALA A 30 3.69 6.24 -8.86
CA ALA A 30 4.79 6.94 -8.20
C ALA A 30 6.13 6.27 -8.56
N THR A 31 7.26 6.89 -8.23
CA THR A 31 8.60 6.29 -8.38
C THR A 31 8.73 4.94 -7.67
N SER A 32 8.00 4.74 -6.57
CA SER A 32 8.02 3.51 -5.79
C SER A 32 7.17 2.38 -6.39
N GLY A 33 6.28 2.66 -7.35
CA GLY A 33 5.43 1.68 -8.01
C GLY A 33 4.07 2.24 -8.43
N THR A 34 3.31 1.44 -9.18
CA THR A 34 1.92 1.73 -9.56
C THR A 34 0.96 1.30 -8.45
N VAL A 35 0.00 2.16 -8.16
CA VAL A 35 -1.03 1.97 -7.13
C VAL A 35 -2.41 2.03 -7.78
N GLN A 36 -3.19 0.97 -7.63
CA GLN A 36 -4.63 1.00 -7.89
C GLN A 36 -5.31 1.82 -6.80
N VAL A 37 -6.20 2.72 -7.18
CA VAL A 37 -6.91 3.61 -6.25
C VAL A 37 -8.42 3.51 -6.45
N VAL A 38 -9.14 3.54 -5.34
CA VAL A 38 -10.60 3.73 -5.28
C VAL A 38 -10.87 4.81 -4.24
N ASP A 39 -11.44 5.93 -4.68
CA ASP A 39 -11.94 7.01 -3.83
C ASP A 39 -13.47 6.97 -3.84
N ASP A 40 -14.08 6.70 -2.69
CA ASP A 40 -15.54 6.67 -2.55
C ASP A 40 -16.17 8.05 -2.29
N GLY A 41 -15.34 9.11 -2.31
CA GLY A 41 -15.69 10.49 -2.01
C GLY A 41 -15.38 10.91 -0.57
N ASN A 42 -15.10 9.94 0.31
CA ASN A 42 -14.72 10.17 1.71
C ASN A 42 -13.37 9.54 2.04
N THR A 43 -13.08 8.37 1.48
CA THR A 43 -11.91 7.55 1.79
C THR A 43 -11.24 7.07 0.50
N VAL A 44 -9.92 7.20 0.44
CA VAL A 44 -9.10 6.61 -0.61
C VAL A 44 -8.56 5.26 -0.13
N TYR A 45 -8.95 4.21 -0.84
CA TYR A 45 -8.40 2.87 -0.74
C TYR A 45 -7.35 2.68 -1.83
N MET A 46 -6.23 2.08 -1.47
CA MET A 46 -5.08 1.93 -2.34
C MET A 46 -4.58 0.48 -2.32
N GLN A 47 -4.14 -0.03 -3.46
CA GLN A 47 -3.51 -1.35 -3.57
C GLN A 47 -2.28 -1.24 -4.45
N GLY A 48 -1.12 -1.65 -3.95
CA GLY A 48 0.14 -1.52 -4.68
C GLY A 48 1.31 -2.11 -3.89
N LYS A 49 1.68 -3.36 -4.21
CA LYS A 49 2.70 -4.13 -3.50
C LYS A 49 4.03 -3.39 -3.37
N ASP A 50 4.59 -2.91 -4.47
CA ASP A 50 5.90 -2.25 -4.48
C ASP A 50 5.88 -0.89 -3.76
N TYR A 51 4.76 -0.16 -3.91
CA TYR A 51 4.56 1.13 -3.27
C TYR A 51 4.55 0.98 -1.74
N PHE A 52 3.71 0.09 -1.22
CA PHE A 52 3.60 -0.12 0.22
C PHE A 52 4.76 -0.90 0.82
N GLY A 53 5.42 -1.78 0.05
CA GLY A 53 6.63 -2.48 0.48
C GLY A 53 7.80 -1.55 0.79
N LYS A 54 7.84 -0.36 0.17
CA LYS A 54 8.82 0.70 0.48
C LYS A 54 8.35 1.65 1.59
N LEU A 55 7.04 1.85 1.71
CA LEU A 55 6.45 2.85 2.61
C LEU A 55 6.21 2.31 4.03
N LEU A 56 5.81 1.05 4.16
CA LEU A 56 5.38 0.45 5.42
C LEU A 56 6.40 -0.54 5.95
N LYS A 57 6.47 -0.64 7.28
CA LYS A 57 7.34 -1.61 7.97
C LYS A 57 6.83 -3.04 7.84
N PHE A 58 5.51 -3.20 7.69
CA PHE A 58 4.87 -4.50 7.57
C PHE A 58 4.36 -4.70 6.14
N PRO A 59 4.52 -5.91 5.60
CA PRO A 59 4.07 -6.15 4.25
C PRO A 59 2.54 -6.28 4.23
N VAL A 60 1.88 -5.39 3.51
CA VAL A 60 0.41 -5.33 3.38
C VAL A 60 -0.11 -6.02 2.13
N PHE A 61 0.79 -6.50 1.25
CA PHE A 61 0.49 -7.29 0.04
C PHE A 61 -0.51 -6.64 -0.91
N ASP A 62 -1.07 -7.43 -1.84
CA ASP A 62 -2.22 -7.09 -2.67
C ASP A 62 -3.49 -6.86 -1.83
N ARG A 63 -3.39 -6.44 -0.56
CA ARG A 63 -4.55 -5.96 0.18
C ARG A 63 -4.78 -4.50 -0.16
N TRP A 64 -6.05 -4.12 -0.08
CA TRP A 64 -6.41 -2.72 -0.05
C TRP A 64 -5.94 -2.09 1.26
N VAL A 65 -5.47 -0.86 1.18
CA VAL A 65 -4.91 -0.10 2.29
C VAL A 65 -5.60 1.25 2.35
N LYS A 66 -6.10 1.60 3.53
CA LYS A 66 -6.55 2.93 3.89
C LYS A 66 -5.42 3.60 4.67
N TYR A 67 -4.68 4.48 3.99
CA TYR A 67 -3.58 5.22 4.61
C TYR A 67 -3.62 6.70 4.21
N PRO A 68 -4.37 7.54 4.93
CA PRO A 68 -4.57 8.95 4.56
C PRO A 68 -3.29 9.78 4.46
N ALA A 69 -2.24 9.40 5.19
CA ALA A 69 -0.95 10.08 5.12
C ALA A 69 -0.08 9.69 3.91
N ALA A 70 -0.50 8.68 3.12
CA ALA A 70 0.22 8.29 1.91
C ALA A 70 0.10 9.39 0.83
N PRO A 71 1.20 9.81 0.19
CA PRO A 71 1.15 10.81 -0.87
C PRO A 71 0.15 10.50 -2.01
N VAL A 72 0.00 9.22 -2.38
CA VAL A 72 -0.97 8.80 -3.40
C VAL A 72 -2.42 9.08 -2.99
N ALA A 73 -2.76 8.97 -1.71
CA ALA A 73 -4.09 9.33 -1.22
C ALA A 73 -4.35 10.84 -1.41
N ASN A 74 -3.39 11.68 -1.02
CA ASN A 74 -3.49 13.14 -1.18
C ASN A 74 -3.55 13.58 -2.64
N VAL A 75 -2.72 12.99 -3.51
CA VAL A 75 -2.77 13.24 -4.97
C VAL A 75 -4.17 12.92 -5.50
N THR A 76 -4.71 11.74 -5.15
CA THR A 76 -6.04 11.31 -5.59
C THR A 76 -7.13 12.28 -5.12
N MET A 77 -7.16 12.60 -3.82
CA MET A 77 -8.16 13.53 -3.24
C MET A 77 -8.11 14.93 -3.86
N GLN A 78 -6.91 15.45 -4.15
CA GLN A 78 -6.80 16.77 -4.76
C GLN A 78 -7.25 16.77 -6.23
N LEU A 79 -6.98 15.69 -6.96
CA LEU A 79 -7.42 15.54 -8.35
C LEU A 79 -8.93 15.32 -8.48
N THR A 80 -9.60 14.80 -7.45
CA THR A 80 -11.06 14.72 -7.40
C THR A 80 -11.72 16.06 -7.03
N ASP A 81 -11.01 16.99 -6.38
CA ASP A 81 -11.50 18.35 -6.11
C ASP A 81 -11.30 19.31 -7.29
N ARG A 82 -12.10 19.11 -8.34
CA ARG A 82 -12.09 19.95 -9.54
C ARG A 82 -12.32 21.44 -9.27
N SER A 83 -13.08 21.79 -8.22
CA SER A 83 -13.34 23.19 -7.88
C SER A 83 -12.09 23.85 -7.31
N ALA A 84 -11.35 23.14 -6.45
CA ALA A 84 -10.08 23.63 -5.93
C ALA A 84 -9.06 23.83 -7.05
N ILE A 85 -8.94 22.87 -7.96
CA ILE A 85 -8.06 22.98 -9.13
C ILE A 85 -8.43 24.18 -9.99
N ALA A 86 -9.71 24.33 -10.34
CA ALA A 86 -10.17 25.46 -11.15
C ALA A 86 -9.81 26.81 -10.50
N LYS A 87 -10.06 26.96 -9.20
CA LYS A 87 -9.70 28.17 -8.44
C LYS A 87 -8.20 28.44 -8.43
N ALA A 88 -7.36 27.40 -8.27
CA ALA A 88 -5.91 27.54 -8.29
C ALA A 88 -5.38 27.95 -9.67
N LEU A 89 -5.95 27.38 -10.74
CA LEU A 89 -5.61 27.74 -12.11
C LEU A 89 -6.06 29.17 -12.45
N GLU A 90 -7.25 29.59 -12.03
CA GLU A 90 -7.74 30.96 -12.19
C GLU A 90 -6.83 31.97 -11.46
N ALA A 91 -6.46 31.67 -10.21
CA ALA A 91 -5.54 32.51 -9.43
C ALA A 91 -4.17 32.66 -10.11
N THR A 92 -3.66 31.57 -10.70
CA THR A 92 -2.37 31.55 -11.42
C THR A 92 -2.45 32.28 -12.76
N ALA A 93 -3.51 32.04 -13.55
CA ALA A 93 -3.67 32.63 -14.87
C ALA A 93 -3.87 34.16 -14.79
N GLY A 94 -4.48 34.64 -13.71
CA GLY A 94 -4.75 36.06 -13.51
C GLY A 94 -5.76 36.61 -14.52
N LYS A 95 -5.62 37.91 -14.85
CA LYS A 95 -6.60 38.63 -15.69
C LYS A 95 -6.30 38.57 -17.19
N SER A 96 -5.14 38.06 -17.58
CA SER A 96 -4.63 38.15 -18.96
C SER A 96 -4.70 36.80 -19.66
N VAL A 97 -5.92 36.32 -19.90
CA VAL A 97 -6.17 35.08 -20.64
C VAL A 97 -6.45 35.40 -22.10
N LYS A 98 -5.67 34.81 -23.01
CA LYS A 98 -5.92 34.89 -24.46
C LYS A 98 -6.66 33.64 -24.91
N SER A 99 -7.56 33.80 -25.87
CA SER A 99 -8.26 32.68 -26.50
C SER A 99 -7.87 32.53 -27.96
N LYS A 100 -7.72 31.28 -28.42
CA LYS A 100 -7.43 30.96 -29.82
C LYS A 100 -8.06 29.62 -30.20
N ALA A 101 -8.59 29.51 -31.41
CA ALA A 101 -9.02 28.22 -31.95
C ALA A 101 -7.84 27.24 -32.03
N ALA A 102 -8.05 26.00 -31.61
CA ALA A 102 -7.04 24.96 -31.49
C ALA A 102 -7.64 23.57 -31.77
N THR A 103 -6.79 22.55 -31.67
CA THR A 103 -7.18 21.14 -31.72
C THR A 103 -6.40 20.39 -30.65
N ALA A 104 -7.09 19.61 -29.83
CA ALA A 104 -6.49 18.66 -28.89
C ALA A 104 -7.02 17.26 -29.18
N SER A 105 -6.13 16.27 -29.33
CA SER A 105 -6.51 14.86 -29.55
C SER A 105 -7.55 14.66 -30.66
N GLY A 106 -7.44 15.43 -31.76
CA GLY A 106 -8.36 15.37 -32.90
C GLY A 106 -9.72 16.07 -32.70
N VAL A 107 -9.97 16.68 -31.54
CA VAL A 107 -11.19 17.43 -31.23
C VAL A 107 -10.93 18.92 -31.41
N ARG A 108 -11.87 19.64 -32.06
CA ARG A 108 -11.83 21.11 -32.15
C ARG A 108 -11.99 21.72 -30.76
N THR A 109 -11.07 22.58 -30.39
CA THR A 109 -11.00 23.21 -29.07
C THR A 109 -10.80 24.72 -29.19
N THR A 110 -10.98 25.40 -28.07
CA THR A 110 -10.47 26.75 -27.83
C THR A 110 -9.37 26.63 -26.79
N ALA A 111 -8.15 27.05 -27.14
CA ALA A 111 -7.07 27.18 -26.18
C ALA A 111 -7.24 28.50 -25.40
N LEU A 112 -7.25 28.40 -24.07
CA LEU A 112 -7.21 29.50 -23.11
C LEU A 112 -5.80 29.55 -22.53
N THR A 113 -5.02 30.56 -22.89
CA THR A 113 -3.59 30.63 -22.58
C THR A 113 -3.27 31.86 -21.73
N ALA A 114 -2.61 31.62 -20.60
CA ALA A 114 -1.90 32.58 -19.77
C ALA A 114 -0.39 32.24 -19.79
N PRO A 115 0.51 33.08 -19.24
CA PRO A 115 1.96 32.84 -19.34
C PRO A 115 2.45 31.47 -18.84
N THR A 116 1.78 30.87 -17.86
CA THR A 116 2.20 29.64 -17.19
C THR A 116 1.14 28.54 -17.18
N VAL A 117 -0.03 28.78 -17.79
CA VAL A 117 -1.17 27.87 -17.80
C VAL A 117 -1.81 27.89 -19.19
N THR A 118 -2.06 26.72 -19.75
CA THR A 118 -2.91 26.53 -20.92
C THR A 118 -4.00 25.53 -20.59
N VAL A 119 -5.25 25.91 -20.88
CA VAL A 119 -6.41 25.00 -20.80
C VAL A 119 -7.06 24.94 -22.16
N GLN A 120 -7.15 23.76 -22.75
CA GLN A 120 -7.95 23.56 -23.97
C GLN A 120 -9.37 23.16 -23.58
N VAL A 121 -10.37 23.83 -24.15
CA VAL A 121 -11.79 23.55 -23.91
C VAL A 121 -12.51 23.14 -25.20
N ALA A 122 -13.35 22.12 -25.13
CA ALA A 122 -14.32 21.76 -26.17
C ALA A 122 -15.72 22.19 -25.70
N GLY A 123 -16.22 23.32 -26.22
CA GLY A 123 -17.40 23.99 -25.67
C GLY A 123 -17.10 24.52 -24.26
N SER A 124 -17.82 24.02 -23.25
CA SER A 124 -17.61 24.38 -21.83
C SER A 124 -16.80 23.34 -21.04
N ARG A 125 -16.30 22.28 -21.69
CA ARG A 125 -15.58 21.20 -21.02
C ARG A 125 -14.08 21.32 -21.28
N PRO A 126 -13.22 21.36 -20.26
CA PRO A 126 -11.79 21.24 -20.48
C PRO A 126 -11.49 19.86 -21.09
N VAL A 127 -10.46 19.76 -21.91
CA VAL A 127 -10.01 18.47 -22.50
C VAL A 127 -8.52 18.27 -22.30
N GLU A 128 -7.79 19.34 -22.00
CA GLU A 128 -6.37 19.32 -21.69
C GLU A 128 -6.07 20.49 -20.76
N ILE A 129 -5.25 20.23 -19.74
CA ILE A 129 -4.68 21.23 -18.85
C ILE A 129 -3.17 21.01 -18.89
N ASP A 130 -2.42 22.07 -19.19
CA ASP A 130 -0.97 22.08 -19.24
C ASP A 130 -0.48 23.27 -18.41
N THR A 131 0.42 23.02 -17.46
CA THR A 131 0.99 24.05 -16.60
C THR A 131 2.50 23.93 -16.56
N ALA A 132 3.18 25.07 -16.56
CA ALA A 132 4.63 25.11 -16.45
C ALA A 132 5.12 24.45 -15.13
N ALA A 133 6.37 24.01 -15.12
CA ALA A 133 6.98 23.42 -13.93
C ALA A 133 6.87 24.35 -12.70
N GLY A 134 6.50 23.79 -11.55
CA GLY A 134 6.34 24.52 -10.28
C GLY A 134 5.07 25.38 -10.16
N VAL A 135 4.26 25.48 -11.20
CA VAL A 135 2.96 26.18 -11.14
C VAL A 135 2.01 25.45 -10.22
N GLN A 136 1.50 26.13 -9.19
CA GLN A 136 0.59 25.52 -8.22
C GLN A 136 -0.82 25.31 -8.81
N ALA A 137 -1.34 24.09 -8.61
CA ALA A 137 -2.69 23.68 -8.95
C ALA A 137 -3.50 23.24 -7.70
N GLY A 138 -2.90 23.31 -6.52
CA GLY A 138 -3.49 22.96 -5.22
C GLY A 138 -2.44 22.97 -4.11
N PRO A 139 -2.82 22.64 -2.86
CA PRO A 139 -1.87 22.49 -1.75
C PRO A 139 -0.82 21.41 -2.07
N ASP A 140 0.44 21.80 -2.22
CA ASP A 140 1.55 20.93 -2.62
C ASP A 140 1.42 20.24 -4.00
N LEU A 141 0.31 20.46 -4.73
CA LEU A 141 0.09 19.98 -6.09
C LEU A 141 0.52 21.06 -7.09
N SER A 142 1.35 20.67 -8.04
CA SER A 142 1.92 21.55 -9.06
C SER A 142 2.12 20.81 -10.39
N GLN A 143 2.42 21.55 -11.47
CA GLN A 143 2.75 20.98 -12.78
C GLN A 143 1.71 19.95 -13.25
N LEU A 144 0.45 20.39 -13.33
CA LEU A 144 -0.68 19.63 -13.82
C LEU A 144 -0.66 19.58 -15.36
N ASN A 145 -0.34 18.41 -15.91
CA ASN A 145 -0.29 18.12 -17.35
C ASN A 145 -1.20 16.93 -17.65
N VAL A 146 -2.49 17.18 -17.85
CA VAL A 146 -3.52 16.13 -17.92
C VAL A 146 -4.48 16.29 -19.08
N TRP A 147 -4.88 15.16 -19.64
CA TRP A 147 -5.97 15.03 -20.60
C TRP A 147 -7.26 14.59 -19.89
N LEU A 148 -8.35 15.24 -20.27
CA LEU A 148 -9.67 15.02 -19.69
C LEU A 148 -10.60 14.49 -20.78
N SER A 149 -11.09 13.28 -20.56
CA SER A 149 -11.96 12.55 -21.47
C SER A 149 -12.99 11.75 -20.66
N GLY A 150 -13.93 11.09 -21.36
CA GLY A 150 -14.91 10.22 -20.70
C GLY A 150 -15.87 10.97 -19.76
N TYR A 151 -16.19 12.23 -20.07
CA TYR A 151 -17.15 13.02 -19.27
C TYR A 151 -18.46 12.25 -19.05
N ASN A 152 -18.96 12.29 -17.81
CA ASN A 152 -20.14 11.56 -17.32
C ASN A 152 -19.96 10.04 -17.16
N ALA A 153 -18.78 9.48 -17.43
CA ALA A 153 -18.48 8.11 -17.04
C ALA A 153 -18.50 8.00 -15.50
N ALA A 154 -19.11 6.92 -15.01
CA ALA A 154 -19.06 6.58 -13.60
C ALA A 154 -17.80 5.75 -13.32
N PRO A 155 -16.99 6.09 -12.30
CA PRO A 155 -15.89 5.24 -11.87
C PRO A 155 -16.40 3.91 -11.30
N ASP A 156 -15.60 2.85 -11.44
CA ASP A 156 -15.87 1.54 -10.84
C ASP A 156 -15.46 1.58 -9.35
N VAL A 157 -16.30 2.21 -8.55
CA VAL A 157 -16.06 2.40 -7.12
C VAL A 157 -16.65 1.22 -6.37
N LYS A 158 -15.82 0.18 -6.20
CA LYS A 158 -16.10 -0.95 -5.31
C LYS A 158 -15.26 -0.79 -4.06
N VAL A 159 -15.90 -0.32 -2.98
CA VAL A 159 -15.24 -0.24 -1.66
C VAL A 159 -14.82 -1.66 -1.26
N PRO A 160 -13.54 -1.88 -0.93
CA PRO A 160 -13.07 -3.20 -0.53
C PRO A 160 -13.72 -3.65 0.79
N ASP A 161 -14.27 -4.87 0.82
CA ASP A 161 -14.85 -5.45 2.04
C ASP A 161 -13.79 -5.73 3.13
N LYS A 162 -12.53 -5.97 2.70
CA LYS A 162 -11.37 -6.19 3.57
C LYS A 162 -10.24 -5.27 3.14
N PHE A 163 -9.71 -4.52 4.10
CA PHE A 163 -8.58 -3.62 3.89
C PHE A 163 -7.75 -3.50 5.18
N VAL A 164 -6.52 -3.04 5.04
CA VAL A 164 -5.66 -2.61 6.14
C VAL A 164 -5.90 -1.13 6.39
N ASP A 165 -6.40 -0.78 7.56
CA ASP A 165 -6.46 0.60 8.04
C ASP A 165 -5.18 0.93 8.81
N SER A 166 -4.44 1.91 8.31
CA SER A 166 -3.23 2.41 8.99
C SER A 166 -3.47 2.91 10.42
N ALA A 167 -4.71 3.28 10.77
CA ALA A 167 -5.09 3.75 12.10
C ALA A 167 -5.64 2.64 13.02
N ASP A 168 -5.99 1.46 12.49
CA ASP A 168 -6.47 0.33 13.28
C ASP A 168 -5.53 -0.88 13.13
N SER A 169 -4.70 -1.09 14.15
CA SER A 169 -3.71 -2.17 14.18
C SER A 169 -4.34 -3.55 13.97
N ASN A 170 -5.62 -3.76 14.31
CA ASN A 170 -6.25 -5.08 14.17
C ASN A 170 -6.48 -5.49 12.72
N THR A 171 -6.48 -4.54 11.78
CA THR A 171 -6.67 -4.81 10.35
C THR A 171 -5.38 -5.24 9.64
N TRP A 172 -4.23 -5.08 10.30
CA TRP A 172 -2.94 -5.46 9.73
C TRP A 172 -2.78 -6.98 9.67
N PRO A 173 -1.97 -7.51 8.73
CA PRO A 173 -1.52 -8.90 8.83
C PRO A 173 -0.81 -9.13 10.17
N PRO A 174 -0.90 -10.34 10.76
CA PRO A 174 -0.08 -10.67 11.91
C PRO A 174 1.40 -10.62 11.56
N TYR A 175 2.21 -10.27 12.55
CA TYR A 175 3.66 -10.25 12.41
C TYR A 175 4.32 -10.69 13.71
N PHE A 176 4.63 -11.98 13.81
CA PHE A 176 5.25 -12.56 14.98
C PHE A 176 6.76 -12.38 14.96
N VAL A 177 7.30 -12.05 16.13
CA VAL A 177 8.73 -12.01 16.39
C VAL A 177 9.04 -12.88 17.60
N TYR A 178 10.20 -13.52 17.60
CA TYR A 178 10.66 -14.27 18.78
C TYR A 178 10.91 -13.29 19.93
N SER A 179 10.20 -13.48 21.03
CA SER A 179 10.26 -12.57 22.18
C SER A 179 11.37 -12.93 23.17
N GLY A 180 11.88 -14.17 23.11
CA GLY A 180 12.82 -14.70 24.10
C GLY A 180 12.19 -15.05 25.45
N SER A 181 10.88 -14.87 25.63
CA SER A 181 10.18 -15.15 26.90
C SER A 181 8.82 -15.85 26.66
N PRO A 182 8.68 -17.14 27.01
CA PRO A 182 9.75 -18.02 27.45
C PRO A 182 10.82 -18.21 26.36
N ALA A 183 12.06 -18.46 26.80
CA ALA A 183 13.13 -18.86 25.89
C ALA A 183 12.79 -20.18 25.19
N LEU A 184 13.43 -20.47 24.06
CA LEU A 184 13.33 -21.76 23.40
C LEU A 184 13.76 -22.88 24.36
N THR A 185 12.84 -23.81 24.64
CA THR A 185 13.05 -24.93 25.57
C THR A 185 12.73 -26.26 24.90
N PHE A 186 13.42 -27.31 25.35
CA PHE A 186 13.07 -28.70 25.09
C PHE A 186 12.32 -29.25 26.30
N GLN A 187 11.13 -29.79 26.07
CA GLN A 187 10.19 -30.27 27.08
C GLN A 187 9.73 -31.69 26.72
N ASN A 188 9.29 -32.46 27.73
CA ASN A 188 8.66 -33.77 27.54
C ASN A 188 9.45 -34.70 26.59
N CYS A 189 10.76 -34.76 26.78
CA CYS A 189 11.65 -35.53 25.92
C CYS A 189 11.63 -37.02 26.29
N ASP A 190 11.62 -37.87 25.27
CA ASP A 190 11.82 -39.32 25.38
C ASP A 190 12.76 -39.81 24.27
N ASN A 191 12.88 -41.13 24.06
CA ASN A 191 13.78 -41.69 23.05
C ASN A 191 13.37 -41.34 21.61
N SER A 192 12.11 -40.97 21.37
CA SER A 192 11.55 -40.66 20.06
C SER A 192 11.56 -39.16 19.72
N GLY A 193 11.95 -38.29 20.66
CA GLY A 193 12.08 -36.86 20.39
C GLY A 193 11.77 -35.97 21.60
N CYS A 194 11.45 -34.71 21.33
CA CYS A 194 11.14 -33.68 22.32
C CYS A 194 10.03 -32.75 21.84
N THR A 195 9.31 -32.14 22.77
CA THR A 195 8.47 -30.96 22.48
C THR A 195 9.31 -29.71 22.58
N MET A 196 9.41 -28.94 21.49
CA MET A 196 10.05 -27.63 21.50
C MET A 196 8.99 -26.55 21.76
N ALA A 197 9.31 -25.58 22.60
CA ALA A 197 8.40 -24.48 22.95
C ALA A 197 9.15 -23.15 23.07
N ALA A 198 8.54 -22.06 22.57
CA ALA A 198 9.11 -20.71 22.60
C ALA A 198 8.01 -19.64 22.70
N GLY A 199 8.36 -18.48 23.26
CA GLY A 199 7.50 -17.30 23.32
C GLY A 199 7.69 -16.34 22.15
N PHE A 200 6.58 -15.81 21.62
CA PHE A 200 6.56 -14.87 20.50
C PHE A 200 5.65 -13.69 20.80
N THR A 201 5.97 -12.52 20.24
CA THR A 201 5.12 -11.32 20.32
C THR A 201 4.52 -11.06 18.95
N ASN A 202 3.21 -10.78 18.87
CA ASN A 202 2.59 -10.30 17.64
C ASN A 202 2.72 -8.77 17.54
N ASN A 203 3.51 -8.26 16.61
CA ASN A 203 3.65 -6.82 16.34
C ASN A 203 2.72 -6.32 15.22
N GLY A 204 1.98 -7.22 14.57
CA GLY A 204 1.01 -6.91 13.51
C GLY A 204 -0.43 -6.92 14.04
N GLY A 205 -1.39 -7.12 13.15
CA GLY A 205 -2.80 -7.22 13.52
C GLY A 205 -3.19 -8.60 14.01
N LYS A 206 -4.46 -8.77 14.42
CA LYS A 206 -4.96 -10.03 14.95
C LYS A 206 -4.95 -11.06 13.82
N GLY A 207 -4.07 -12.04 13.91
CA GLY A 207 -3.96 -13.08 12.93
C GLY A 207 -4.18 -14.45 13.53
N GLU A 208 -5.00 -15.25 12.86
CA GLU A 208 -5.17 -16.67 13.10
C GLU A 208 -4.63 -17.43 11.89
N GLY A 209 -3.74 -18.41 12.11
CA GLY A 209 -3.38 -19.42 11.12
C GLY A 209 -2.61 -18.96 9.87
N SER A 210 -2.45 -17.66 9.63
CA SER A 210 -1.70 -17.13 8.47
C SER A 210 -0.19 -16.99 8.71
N ALA A 211 0.27 -17.23 9.93
CA ALA A 211 1.68 -17.29 10.30
C ALA A 211 1.97 -18.64 10.96
N SER A 212 3.19 -19.15 10.79
CA SER A 212 3.67 -20.35 11.47
C SER A 212 5.10 -20.18 11.95
N VAL A 213 5.52 -21.07 12.84
CA VAL A 213 6.91 -21.23 13.22
C VAL A 213 7.34 -22.66 12.93
N HIS A 214 8.50 -22.79 12.28
CA HIS A 214 9.18 -24.05 12.06
C HIS A 214 10.25 -24.22 13.13
N PHE A 215 10.07 -25.17 14.03
CA PHE A 215 11.06 -25.56 15.04
C PHE A 215 11.98 -26.62 14.46
N LEU A 216 13.28 -26.46 14.66
CA LEU A 216 14.33 -27.26 14.04
C LEU A 216 15.28 -27.82 15.08
N VAL A 217 15.51 -29.13 15.02
CA VAL A 217 16.61 -29.79 15.71
C VAL A 217 17.77 -29.92 14.73
N ARG A 218 18.93 -29.40 15.13
CA ARG A 218 20.17 -29.48 14.35
C ARG A 218 21.24 -30.23 15.11
N ASN A 219 22.13 -30.92 14.39
CA ASN A 219 23.35 -31.46 14.96
C ASN A 219 24.27 -30.28 15.33
N ALA A 220 24.76 -30.26 16.57
CA ALA A 220 25.58 -29.17 17.08
C ALA A 220 27.01 -29.17 16.50
N ALA A 221 27.49 -30.31 15.96
CA ALA A 221 28.83 -30.42 15.41
C ALA A 221 28.98 -29.77 14.03
N ASP A 222 27.98 -29.93 13.15
CA ASP A 222 28.04 -29.49 11.76
C ASP A 222 26.88 -28.56 11.35
N GLY A 223 25.91 -28.33 12.24
CA GLY A 223 24.74 -27.48 11.98
C GLY A 223 23.70 -28.10 11.04
N SER A 224 23.88 -29.36 10.63
CA SER A 224 22.94 -30.07 9.76
C SER A 224 21.58 -30.23 10.43
N GLU A 225 20.52 -30.14 9.63
CA GLU A 225 19.17 -30.37 10.11
C GLU A 225 18.92 -31.86 10.32
N VAL A 226 18.39 -32.20 11.50
CA VAL A 226 18.06 -33.57 11.89
C VAL A 226 16.57 -33.83 11.72
N ALA A 227 15.75 -32.90 12.22
CA ALA A 227 14.30 -32.96 12.15
C ALA A 227 13.69 -31.58 12.44
N GLY A 228 12.42 -31.39 12.08
CA GLY A 228 11.67 -30.20 12.43
C GLY A 228 10.17 -30.46 12.58
N CYS A 229 9.46 -29.45 13.08
CA CYS A 229 8.00 -29.43 13.10
C CYS A 229 7.47 -28.02 12.89
N ASP A 230 6.34 -27.92 12.19
CA ASP A 230 5.61 -26.67 12.01
C ASP A 230 4.49 -26.55 13.03
N ALA A 231 4.32 -25.34 13.57
CA ALA A 231 3.20 -24.98 14.43
C ALA A 231 2.57 -23.66 13.95
N PRO A 232 1.25 -23.61 13.73
CA PRO A 232 0.58 -22.37 13.43
C PRO A 232 0.54 -21.47 14.67
N PHE A 233 0.58 -20.15 14.48
CA PHE A 233 0.26 -19.21 15.53
C PHE A 233 -1.27 -19.16 15.76
N PRO A 234 -1.74 -19.24 17.02
CA PRO A 234 -3.15 -19.03 17.32
C PRO A 234 -3.50 -17.53 17.20
N ALA A 235 -4.80 -17.23 17.15
CA ALA A 235 -5.32 -15.87 17.17
C ALA A 235 -4.75 -15.07 18.35
N THR A 236 -3.82 -14.16 18.07
CA THR A 236 -3.10 -13.37 19.09
C THR A 236 -3.29 -11.89 18.77
N ASP A 237 -3.75 -11.12 19.76
CA ASP A 237 -3.94 -9.68 19.58
C ASP A 237 -2.61 -8.93 19.38
N SER A 238 -2.67 -7.75 18.77
CA SER A 238 -1.51 -6.88 18.57
C SER A 238 -0.86 -6.54 19.92
N GLY A 239 0.46 -6.71 20.00
CA GLY A 239 1.29 -6.50 21.19
C GLY A 239 1.27 -7.63 22.22
N ALA A 240 0.37 -8.62 22.07
CA ALA A 240 0.30 -9.75 22.99
C ALA A 240 1.39 -10.78 22.72
N THR A 241 1.76 -11.52 23.77
CA THR A 241 2.67 -12.66 23.68
C THR A 241 1.92 -13.97 23.64
N VAL A 242 2.49 -14.94 22.94
CA VAL A 242 1.97 -16.31 22.85
C VAL A 242 3.11 -17.30 22.93
N THR A 243 2.87 -18.42 23.60
CA THR A 243 3.79 -19.58 23.55
C THR A 243 3.30 -20.55 22.51
N VAL A 244 4.16 -20.91 21.56
CA VAL A 244 3.89 -21.93 20.56
C VAL A 244 4.82 -23.11 20.81
N SER A 245 4.30 -24.32 20.63
CA SER A 245 5.06 -25.54 20.78
C SER A 245 4.70 -26.58 19.72
N CYS A 246 5.65 -27.44 19.39
CA CYS A 246 5.40 -28.65 18.62
C CYS A 246 6.39 -29.76 18.98
N ARG A 247 5.98 -31.01 18.75
CA ARG A 247 6.81 -32.18 19.01
C ARG A 247 7.66 -32.49 17.78
N VAL A 248 8.98 -32.37 17.92
CA VAL A 248 9.95 -32.83 16.92
C VAL A 248 10.27 -34.29 17.20
N THR A 249 10.04 -35.15 16.21
CA THR A 249 10.31 -36.59 16.30
C THR A 249 11.67 -36.90 15.68
N TYR A 250 12.58 -37.43 16.49
CA TYR A 250 13.93 -37.83 16.08
C TYR A 250 14.54 -38.81 17.09
N ASP A 251 15.44 -39.68 16.64
CA ASP A 251 16.10 -40.66 17.50
C ASP A 251 17.18 -39.98 18.36
N ARG A 252 16.89 -39.82 19.66
CA ARG A 252 17.83 -39.19 20.61
C ARG A 252 18.97 -40.12 21.04
N THR A 253 18.90 -41.41 20.72
CA THR A 253 19.89 -42.40 21.14
C THR A 253 21.12 -42.45 20.24
N GLN A 254 21.10 -41.75 19.09
CA GLN A 254 22.21 -41.73 18.11
C GLN A 254 23.47 -40.95 18.55
N GLY A 255 23.57 -40.55 19.83
CA GLY A 255 24.84 -40.09 20.42
C GLY A 255 25.32 -38.70 19.99
N GLY A 256 24.47 -37.86 19.39
CA GLY A 256 24.80 -36.50 18.97
C GLY A 256 24.48 -35.42 20.03
N ASN A 257 25.27 -34.34 20.04
CA ASN A 257 24.85 -33.10 20.69
C ASN A 257 23.85 -32.39 19.76
N PHE A 258 22.65 -32.11 20.26
CA PHE A 258 21.59 -31.45 19.48
C PHE A 258 21.35 -30.02 19.96
N GLN A 259 21.02 -29.14 19.04
CA GLN A 259 20.63 -27.75 19.32
C GLN A 259 19.26 -27.44 18.71
N GLY A 260 18.51 -26.56 19.37
CA GLY A 260 17.22 -26.06 18.90
C GLY A 260 17.37 -24.74 18.17
N THR A 261 16.77 -24.64 16.99
CA THR A 261 16.61 -23.39 16.24
C THR A 261 15.16 -23.22 15.83
N LEU A 262 14.77 -22.02 15.40
CA LEU A 262 13.43 -21.73 14.91
C LEU A 262 13.48 -20.79 13.72
N VAL A 263 12.50 -20.91 12.83
CA VAL A 263 12.27 -20.00 11.70
C VAL A 263 10.81 -19.55 11.77
N ILE A 264 10.58 -18.24 11.77
CA ILE A 264 9.23 -17.68 11.79
C ILE A 264 8.81 -17.40 10.35
N HIS A 265 7.70 -18.00 9.94
CA HIS A 265 7.04 -17.74 8.67
C HIS A 265 5.86 -16.80 8.92
N ASN A 266 6.15 -15.51 8.94
CA ASN A 266 5.10 -14.51 8.83
C ASN A 266 4.51 -14.55 7.40
N PRO A 267 3.28 -14.04 7.19
CA PRO A 267 2.81 -13.74 5.85
C PRO A 267 3.90 -12.96 5.11
N THR A 268 4.32 -13.46 3.94
CA THR A 268 5.32 -12.80 3.06
C THR A 268 4.71 -12.49 1.69
N ALA A 269 5.45 -11.66 0.95
CA ALA A 269 5.08 -11.02 -0.30
C ALA A 269 4.98 -11.95 -1.49
#